data_AF-A0A9E3B823-F1
#
_entry.id   AF-A0A9E3B823-F1
#
_cell.length_a   1.000
_cell.length_b   1.000
_cell.length_c   1.000
_cell.angle_alpha   90.00
_cell.angle_beta   90.00
_cell.angle_gamma   90.00
#
_symmetry.space_group_name_H-M   'P 1'
#
loop_
_entity.id
_entity.type
_entity.pdbx_description
1 polymer ?
#
loop_
_entity_poly.entity_id
_entity_poly.type
_entity_poly.pdbx_seq_one_letter_code
_entity_poly.pdbx_strand_id
1 'polypeptide(L)'
;MKAVLALRGISKSFSGVEVLHSIDLDFYPGEVLALLGENGAGKSTLMNIVSGNLQSDSGAIHWDGAPIEITHTALSLRIGIAHIHQELSCIGALTVMENLFLNDYCSGRFGLIDRRAMLKKARALLARVGGEHISPEAEVVHLGIADQQIVEIAKAISRHLRLLIMDEPTSSLTAHEAAALFRIVRELRASGVSIVFISHRLEEALELADRAAVLRDGTLVSDRPIHEASTQSLISDMAGRAFTFAERKPVQPLENAPVLLEVKQVTERTGLGPFSFSLRAGEVLGIFGLVSSGRSELLELLCGIRHPASGEIILYENHPTPASPVDSWRRGIAFLPEGRKKNGIFPQLTVAENIALSARNVWR
;
A
#
# COMPACT_ATOMS: atom_id res chain seq x y z
N MET A 1 -13.56 27.84 6.06
CA MET A 1 -14.45 26.97 5.28
C MET A 1 -15.19 26.04 6.22
N LYS A 2 -16.39 25.55 5.86
CA LYS A 2 -17.10 24.54 6.66
C LYS A 2 -16.57 23.16 6.30
N ALA A 3 -16.27 22.33 7.29
CA ALA A 3 -15.82 20.96 7.07
C ALA A 3 -16.93 20.10 6.45
N VAL A 4 -16.59 19.24 5.48
CA VAL A 4 -17.50 18.22 4.93
C VAL A 4 -17.69 17.08 5.91
N LEU A 5 -16.62 16.71 6.60
CA LEU A 5 -16.59 15.71 7.66
C LEU A 5 -15.78 16.29 8.82
N ALA A 6 -16.28 16.15 10.05
CA ALA A 6 -15.59 16.58 11.26
C ALA A 6 -15.66 15.49 12.33
N LEU A 7 -14.49 15.07 12.81
CA LEU A 7 -14.32 14.11 13.89
C LEU A 7 -14.13 14.87 15.19
N ARG A 8 -14.88 14.50 16.22
CA ARG A 8 -14.80 15.12 17.55
C ARG A 8 -14.60 14.08 18.63
N GLY A 9 -13.45 14.10 19.29
CA GLY A 9 -13.10 13.21 20.40
C GLY A 9 -13.17 11.73 20.07
N ILE A 10 -12.75 11.32 18.85
CA ILE A 10 -12.82 9.91 18.44
C ILE A 10 -11.78 9.08 19.18
N SER A 11 -12.25 8.09 19.96
CA SER A 11 -11.38 7.09 20.57
C SER A 11 -11.71 5.67 20.11
N LYS A 12 -10.71 4.79 20.19
CA LYS A 12 -10.87 3.37 19.86
C LYS A 12 -9.91 2.51 20.65
N SER A 13 -10.42 1.39 21.17
CA SER A 13 -9.68 0.34 21.85
C SER A 13 -9.90 -1.02 21.21
N PHE A 14 -8.90 -1.88 21.33
CA PHE A 14 -8.97 -3.30 20.97
C PHE A 14 -8.49 -4.13 22.16
N SER A 15 -9.34 -5.02 22.66
CA SER A 15 -8.98 -5.94 23.76
C SER A 15 -8.39 -5.24 24.98
N GLY A 16 -8.91 -4.05 25.32
CA GLY A 16 -8.45 -3.22 26.44
C GLY A 16 -7.23 -2.34 26.17
N VAL A 17 -6.64 -2.40 24.96
CA VAL A 17 -5.57 -1.49 24.54
C VAL A 17 -6.19 -0.36 23.71
N GLU A 18 -6.11 0.87 24.20
CA GLU A 18 -6.53 2.05 23.46
C GLU A 18 -5.52 2.35 22.34
N VAL A 19 -6.03 2.55 21.12
CA VAL A 19 -5.28 2.75 19.87
C VAL A 19 -5.52 4.15 19.29
N LEU A 20 -6.66 4.77 19.59
CA LEU A 20 -6.94 6.17 19.24
C LEU A 20 -7.40 6.90 20.51
N HIS A 21 -6.83 8.06 20.78
CA HIS A 21 -7.04 8.84 21.98
C HIS A 21 -7.65 10.21 21.62
N SER A 22 -8.98 10.30 21.67
CA SER A 22 -9.74 11.56 21.52
C SER A 22 -9.33 12.42 20.31
N ILE A 23 -9.36 11.83 19.12
CA ILE A 23 -8.96 12.49 17.88
C ILE A 23 -10.01 13.52 17.44
N ASP A 24 -9.57 14.77 17.29
CA ASP A 24 -10.28 15.84 16.60
C ASP A 24 -9.63 16.07 15.24
N LEU A 25 -10.38 15.93 14.14
CA LEU A 25 -9.85 16.16 12.79
C LEU A 25 -10.96 16.59 11.83
N ASP A 26 -10.69 17.64 11.07
CA ASP A 26 -11.60 18.18 10.06
C ASP A 26 -11.15 17.83 8.65
N PHE A 27 -12.10 17.66 7.73
CA PHE A 27 -11.86 17.48 6.31
C PHE A 27 -12.62 18.57 5.54
N TYR A 28 -11.93 19.33 4.68
CA TYR A 28 -12.56 20.44 3.95
C TYR A 28 -12.84 20.08 2.48
N PRO A 29 -13.92 20.62 1.86
CA PRO A 29 -14.20 20.43 0.44
C PRO A 29 -13.06 20.92 -0.46
N GLY A 30 -12.70 20.15 -1.48
CA GLY A 30 -11.63 20.52 -2.43
C GLY A 30 -10.23 20.65 -1.83
N GLU A 31 -10.03 20.10 -0.64
CA GLU A 31 -8.74 20.04 0.06
C GLU A 31 -8.12 18.64 -0.11
N VAL A 32 -6.80 18.59 -0.28
CA VAL A 32 -6.02 17.36 -0.07
C VAL A 32 -5.35 17.41 1.30
N LEU A 33 -5.80 16.55 2.21
CA LEU A 33 -5.19 16.35 3.53
C LEU A 33 -4.20 15.18 3.47
N ALA A 34 -2.92 15.43 3.68
CA ALA A 34 -1.95 14.38 3.94
C ALA A 34 -2.09 13.87 5.38
N LEU A 35 -2.46 12.60 5.56
CA LEU A 35 -2.49 11.95 6.87
C LEU A 35 -1.23 11.11 7.04
N LEU A 36 -0.32 11.59 7.89
CA LEU A 36 1.04 11.07 8.09
C LEU A 36 1.18 10.44 9.47
N GLY A 37 2.20 9.62 9.66
CA GLY A 37 2.45 8.90 10.91
C GLY A 37 3.24 7.63 10.68
N GLU A 38 3.91 7.11 11.71
CA GLU A 38 4.57 5.81 11.64
C GLU A 38 3.58 4.65 11.47
N ASN A 39 4.09 3.47 11.13
CA ASN A 39 3.30 2.25 11.14
C ASN A 39 2.81 1.96 12.57
N GLY A 40 1.52 1.72 12.72
CA GLY A 40 0.90 1.55 14.04
C GLY A 40 0.43 2.84 14.69
N ALA A 41 0.63 4.02 14.08
CA ALA A 41 0.18 5.28 14.67
C ALA A 41 -1.36 5.43 14.80
N GLY A 42 -2.15 4.58 14.14
CA GLY A 42 -3.63 4.60 14.19
C GLY A 42 -4.31 5.13 12.92
N LYS A 43 -3.57 5.45 11.84
CA LYS A 43 -4.10 6.05 10.60
C LYS A 43 -5.20 5.21 9.97
N SER A 44 -4.91 3.93 9.67
CA SER A 44 -5.89 3.02 9.07
C SER A 44 -7.05 2.71 10.02
N THR A 45 -6.83 2.71 11.34
CA THR A 45 -7.91 2.59 12.33
C THR A 45 -8.88 3.76 12.22
N LEU A 46 -8.36 4.99 12.18
CA LEU A 46 -9.16 6.21 12.05
C LEU A 46 -9.93 6.22 10.72
N MET A 47 -9.28 5.85 9.61
CA MET A 47 -9.92 5.80 8.30
C MET A 47 -10.94 4.67 8.17
N ASN A 48 -10.74 3.55 8.85
CA ASN A 48 -11.76 2.50 8.95
C ASN A 48 -13.00 2.96 9.72
N ILE A 49 -12.85 3.85 10.71
CA ILE A 49 -13.99 4.50 11.36
C ILE A 49 -14.71 5.43 10.39
N VAL A 50 -13.97 6.29 9.70
CA VAL A 50 -14.55 7.23 8.71
C VAL A 50 -15.28 6.49 7.58
N SER A 51 -14.73 5.37 7.11
CA SER A 51 -15.32 4.57 6.04
C SER A 51 -16.41 3.60 6.51
N GLY A 52 -16.67 3.49 7.82
CA GLY A 52 -17.70 2.61 8.37
C GLY A 52 -17.32 1.13 8.42
N ASN A 53 -16.03 0.80 8.22
CA ASN A 53 -15.48 -0.55 8.46
C ASN A 53 -15.37 -0.86 9.97
N LEU A 54 -15.26 0.18 10.80
CA LEU A 54 -15.07 0.08 12.24
C LEU A 54 -15.95 1.12 12.94
N GLN A 55 -16.44 0.82 14.14
CA GLN A 55 -17.10 1.81 15.00
C GLN A 55 -16.12 2.36 16.03
N SER A 56 -16.16 3.67 16.27
CA SER A 56 -15.47 4.28 17.41
C SER A 56 -16.10 3.85 18.74
N ASP A 57 -15.34 3.87 19.83
CA ASP A 57 -15.86 3.58 21.17
C ASP A 57 -16.48 4.83 21.81
N SER A 58 -15.98 6.01 21.45
CA SER A 58 -16.50 7.31 21.87
C SER A 58 -16.22 8.40 20.82
N GLY A 59 -16.82 9.56 21.04
CA GLY A 59 -16.72 10.71 20.14
C GLY A 59 -17.93 10.84 19.21
N ALA A 60 -17.89 11.83 18.33
CA ALA A 60 -18.96 12.12 17.40
C ALA A 60 -18.41 12.45 16.01
N ILE A 61 -19.09 11.97 14.99
CA ILE A 61 -18.81 12.27 13.59
C ILE A 61 -19.89 13.24 13.10
N HIS A 62 -19.49 14.31 12.43
CA HIS A 62 -20.41 15.27 11.82
C HIS A 62 -20.20 15.29 10.31
N TRP A 63 -21.27 15.18 9.55
CA TRP A 63 -21.31 15.29 8.10
C TRP A 63 -22.09 16.54 7.69
N ASP A 64 -21.44 17.46 6.97
CA ASP A 64 -21.95 18.81 6.69
C ASP A 64 -22.41 19.57 7.95
N GLY A 65 -21.75 19.30 9.08
CA GLY A 65 -22.07 19.89 10.39
C GLY A 65 -23.27 19.26 11.12
N ALA A 66 -23.94 18.26 10.54
CA ALA A 66 -24.96 17.47 11.25
C ALA A 66 -24.33 16.20 11.84
N PRO A 67 -24.68 15.79 13.07
CA PRO A 67 -24.19 14.54 13.63
C PRO A 67 -24.65 13.34 12.77
N ILE A 68 -23.75 12.38 12.55
CA ILE A 68 -24.02 11.15 11.82
C ILE A 68 -23.36 9.97 12.52
N GLU A 69 -24.02 8.82 12.47
CA GLU A 69 -23.44 7.54 12.90
C GLU A 69 -23.16 6.70 11.65
N ILE A 70 -21.88 6.52 11.31
CA ILE A 70 -21.46 5.76 10.13
C ILE A 70 -21.34 4.29 10.52
N THR A 71 -22.46 3.55 10.47
CA THR A 71 -22.54 2.17 11.01
C THR A 71 -21.95 1.08 10.10
N HIS A 72 -21.85 1.33 8.80
CA HIS A 72 -21.40 0.34 7.81
C HIS A 72 -20.96 1.01 6.50
N THR A 73 -20.12 0.34 5.71
CA THR A 73 -19.55 0.87 4.45
C THR A 73 -20.57 1.31 3.41
N ALA A 74 -21.73 0.62 3.32
CA ALA A 74 -22.76 0.99 2.35
C ALA A 74 -23.36 2.37 2.66
N LEU A 75 -23.47 2.77 3.94
CA LEU A 75 -23.88 4.11 4.32
C LEU A 75 -22.84 5.15 3.88
N SER A 76 -21.55 4.90 4.16
CA SER A 76 -20.43 5.75 3.74
C SER A 76 -20.47 6.03 2.24
N LEU A 77 -20.65 4.97 1.43
CA LEU A 77 -20.74 5.08 -0.02
C LEU A 77 -21.96 5.89 -0.49
N ARG A 78 -23.11 5.75 0.20
CA ARG A 78 -24.35 6.49 -0.12
C ARG A 78 -24.23 7.98 0.17
N ILE A 79 -23.51 8.36 1.22
CA ILE A 79 -23.28 9.78 1.58
C ILE A 79 -22.08 10.38 0.81
N GLY A 80 -21.32 9.55 0.10
CA GLY A 80 -20.25 9.97 -0.80
C GLY A 80 -18.84 9.90 -0.24
N ILE A 81 -18.60 8.98 0.71
CA ILE A 81 -17.29 8.62 1.21
C ILE A 81 -16.85 7.32 0.52
N ALA A 82 -15.71 7.36 -0.18
CA ALA A 82 -15.07 6.17 -0.73
C ALA A 82 -13.68 5.99 -0.13
N HIS A 83 -13.27 4.72 0.06
CA HIS A 83 -11.98 4.36 0.63
C HIS A 83 -11.28 3.35 -0.29
N ILE A 84 -10.17 3.78 -0.87
CA ILE A 84 -9.24 2.95 -1.63
C ILE A 84 -8.17 2.47 -0.63
N HIS A 85 -8.14 1.16 -0.39
CA HIS A 85 -7.25 0.54 0.58
C HIS A 85 -5.87 0.27 -0.04
N GLN A 86 -4.87 0.10 0.82
CA GLN A 86 -3.50 -0.25 0.42
C GLN A 86 -3.43 -1.54 -0.42
N GLU A 87 -4.25 -2.53 -0.07
CA GLU A 87 -4.45 -3.72 -0.88
C GLU A 87 -5.67 -3.51 -1.79
N LEU A 88 -5.45 -3.66 -3.10
CA LEU A 88 -6.49 -3.49 -4.12
C LEU A 88 -7.71 -4.38 -3.83
N SER A 89 -8.90 -3.79 -3.82
CA SER A 89 -10.15 -4.49 -3.47
C SER A 89 -10.88 -5.12 -4.67
N CYS A 90 -10.27 -5.09 -5.84
CA CYS A 90 -10.86 -5.61 -7.07
C CYS A 90 -11.10 -7.12 -7.00
N ILE A 91 -12.26 -7.55 -7.51
CA ILE A 91 -12.57 -8.96 -7.70
C ILE A 91 -11.95 -9.39 -9.03
N GLY A 92 -10.81 -10.08 -8.96
CA GLY A 92 -10.01 -10.45 -10.14
C GLY A 92 -10.78 -11.24 -11.21
N ALA A 93 -11.70 -12.12 -10.78
CA ALA A 93 -12.51 -12.95 -11.68
C ALA A 93 -13.65 -12.19 -12.40
N LEU A 94 -13.89 -10.92 -12.05
CA LEU A 94 -14.88 -10.08 -12.72
C LEU A 94 -14.21 -9.16 -13.72
N THR A 95 -14.98 -8.74 -14.73
CA THR A 95 -14.52 -7.73 -15.67
C THR A 95 -14.33 -6.37 -14.98
N VAL A 96 -13.57 -5.48 -15.60
CA VAL A 96 -13.44 -4.08 -15.16
C VAL A 96 -14.83 -3.44 -15.00
N MET A 97 -15.68 -3.57 -16.01
CA MET A 97 -17.04 -3.03 -16.00
C MET A 97 -17.86 -3.58 -14.81
N GLU A 98 -17.77 -4.87 -14.52
CA GLU A 98 -18.49 -5.46 -13.39
C GLU A 98 -17.95 -4.97 -12.03
N ASN A 99 -16.63 -4.78 -11.91
CA ASN A 99 -16.03 -4.18 -10.72
C ASN A 99 -16.49 -2.72 -10.50
N LEU A 100 -16.57 -1.91 -11.57
CA LEU A 100 -16.97 -0.50 -11.51
C LEU A 100 -18.42 -0.31 -11.00
N PHE A 101 -19.30 -1.25 -11.32
CA PHE A 101 -20.73 -1.18 -11.03
C PHE A 101 -21.20 -2.21 -10.00
N LEU A 102 -20.27 -2.82 -9.26
CA LEU A 102 -20.61 -3.73 -8.17
C LEU A 102 -21.54 -3.00 -7.18
N ASN A 103 -22.72 -3.56 -6.93
CA ASN A 103 -23.79 -2.96 -6.12
C ASN A 103 -24.47 -1.70 -6.70
N ASP A 104 -24.24 -1.36 -7.97
CA ASP A 104 -24.92 -0.25 -8.68
C ASP A 104 -25.05 -0.54 -10.20
N TYR A 105 -25.67 -1.67 -10.53
CA TYR A 105 -25.87 -2.07 -11.92
C TYR A 105 -26.86 -1.13 -12.61
N CYS A 106 -26.54 -0.71 -13.83
CA CYS A 106 -27.50 0.01 -14.65
C CYS A 106 -28.62 -0.95 -15.05
N SER A 107 -29.84 -0.69 -14.61
CA SER A 107 -31.02 -1.47 -14.98
C SER A 107 -31.91 -0.69 -15.96
N GLY A 108 -32.41 -1.37 -16.99
CA GLY A 108 -33.45 -0.85 -17.87
C GLY A 108 -34.82 -0.76 -17.18
N ARG A 109 -35.82 -0.28 -17.90
CA ARG A 109 -37.20 -0.05 -17.40
C ARG A 109 -37.87 -1.29 -16.78
N PHE A 110 -37.40 -2.50 -17.11
CA PHE A 110 -37.90 -3.78 -16.61
C PHE A 110 -37.02 -4.43 -15.54
N GLY A 111 -36.04 -3.70 -14.97
CA GLY A 111 -35.13 -4.22 -13.95
C GLY A 111 -34.00 -5.11 -14.48
N LEU A 112 -33.94 -5.35 -15.80
CA LEU A 112 -32.87 -6.09 -16.45
C LEU A 112 -31.59 -5.26 -16.57
N ILE A 113 -30.43 -5.89 -16.39
CA ILE A 113 -29.13 -5.23 -16.52
C ILE A 113 -28.94 -4.74 -17.97
N ASP A 114 -28.68 -3.43 -18.12
CA ASP A 114 -28.36 -2.80 -19.38
C ASP A 114 -26.83 -2.75 -19.57
N ARG A 115 -26.29 -3.83 -20.13
CA ARG A 115 -24.85 -3.94 -20.43
C ARG A 115 -24.35 -2.85 -21.40
N ARG A 116 -25.18 -2.37 -22.34
CA ARG A 116 -24.76 -1.33 -23.28
C ARG A 116 -24.58 0.00 -22.56
N ALA A 117 -25.51 0.34 -21.66
CA ALA A 117 -25.40 1.52 -20.81
C ALA A 117 -24.19 1.42 -19.86
N MET A 118 -23.97 0.26 -19.24
CA MET A 118 -22.80 0.02 -18.38
C MET A 118 -21.50 0.19 -19.15
N LEU A 119 -21.37 -0.41 -20.35
CA LEU A 119 -20.17 -0.29 -21.17
C LEU A 119 -19.88 1.17 -21.55
N LYS A 120 -20.91 1.92 -21.94
CA LYS A 120 -20.77 3.36 -22.25
C LYS A 120 -20.30 4.15 -21.03
N LYS A 121 -20.89 3.90 -19.86
CA LYS A 121 -20.50 4.56 -18.61
C LYS A 121 -19.09 4.15 -18.17
N ALA A 122 -18.72 2.88 -18.26
CA ALA A 122 -17.40 2.38 -17.91
C ALA A 122 -16.31 3.08 -18.73
N ARG A 123 -16.49 3.18 -20.06
CA ARG A 123 -15.54 3.91 -20.92
C ARG A 123 -15.40 5.37 -20.52
N ALA A 124 -16.51 6.04 -20.21
CA ALA A 124 -16.48 7.43 -19.76
C ALA A 124 -15.78 7.60 -18.41
N LEU A 125 -15.98 6.67 -17.47
CA LEU A 125 -15.32 6.67 -16.16
C LEU A 125 -13.82 6.43 -16.29
N LEU A 126 -13.42 5.43 -17.08
CA LEU A 126 -12.02 5.13 -17.34
C LEU A 126 -11.30 6.31 -18.02
N ALA A 127 -11.93 6.95 -19.01
CA ALA A 127 -11.37 8.14 -19.63
C ALA A 127 -11.17 9.30 -18.63
N ARG A 128 -12.09 9.49 -17.69
CA ARG A 128 -11.96 10.51 -16.64
C ARG A 128 -10.77 10.29 -15.70
N VAL A 129 -10.23 9.07 -15.64
CA VAL A 129 -9.07 8.74 -14.81
C VAL A 129 -7.83 8.38 -15.67
N GLY A 130 -7.85 8.71 -16.97
CA GLY A 130 -6.73 8.44 -17.88
C GLY A 130 -6.47 6.95 -18.14
N GLY A 131 -7.52 6.12 -18.04
CA GLY A 131 -7.51 4.68 -18.26
C GLY A 131 -8.10 4.27 -19.61
N GLU A 132 -8.01 5.10 -20.65
CA GLU A 132 -8.62 4.82 -21.97
C GLU A 132 -8.11 3.54 -22.63
N HIS A 133 -6.90 3.10 -22.27
CA HIS A 133 -6.28 1.86 -22.73
C HIS A 133 -6.87 0.61 -22.06
N ILE A 134 -7.55 0.76 -20.92
CA ILE A 134 -8.12 -0.36 -20.16
C ILE A 134 -9.46 -0.75 -20.80
N SER A 135 -9.56 -2.00 -21.26
CA SER A 135 -10.83 -2.52 -21.76
C SER A 135 -11.80 -2.75 -20.60
N PRO A 136 -13.04 -2.19 -20.63
CA PRO A 136 -14.07 -2.50 -19.65
C PRO A 136 -14.44 -3.99 -19.58
N GLU A 137 -14.17 -4.75 -20.64
CA GLU A 137 -14.54 -6.17 -20.75
C GLU A 137 -13.40 -7.11 -20.36
N ALA A 138 -12.21 -6.59 -20.06
CA ALA A 138 -11.11 -7.39 -19.55
C ALA A 138 -11.36 -7.81 -18.10
N GLU A 139 -10.99 -9.05 -17.75
CA GLU A 139 -10.96 -9.50 -16.36
C GLU A 139 -9.85 -8.80 -15.59
N VAL A 140 -10.15 -8.37 -14.36
CA VAL A 140 -9.21 -7.56 -13.57
C VAL A 140 -7.94 -8.33 -13.21
N VAL A 141 -8.01 -9.66 -13.09
CA VAL A 141 -6.86 -10.52 -12.81
C VAL A 141 -5.76 -10.43 -13.88
N HIS A 142 -6.10 -10.00 -15.10
CA HIS A 142 -5.13 -9.85 -16.19
C HIS A 142 -4.51 -8.45 -16.29
N LEU A 143 -4.94 -7.51 -15.44
CA LEU A 143 -4.42 -6.14 -15.45
C LEU A 143 -3.15 -6.01 -14.62
N GLY A 144 -2.25 -5.13 -15.06
CA GLY A 144 -1.13 -4.69 -14.24
C GLY A 144 -1.60 -3.90 -13.00
N ILE A 145 -0.76 -3.82 -11.98
CA ILE A 145 -1.11 -3.18 -10.70
C ILE A 145 -1.56 -1.72 -10.88
N ALA A 146 -0.88 -0.96 -11.75
CA ALA A 146 -1.25 0.42 -12.06
C ALA A 146 -2.65 0.53 -12.68
N ASP A 147 -2.99 -0.35 -13.61
CA ASP A 147 -4.32 -0.40 -14.23
C ASP A 147 -5.40 -0.79 -13.21
N GLN A 148 -5.10 -1.72 -12.30
CA GLN A 148 -6.02 -2.07 -11.21
C GLN A 148 -6.27 -0.87 -10.27
N GLN A 149 -5.24 -0.06 -10.00
CA GLN A 149 -5.39 1.18 -9.23
C GLN A 149 -6.30 2.20 -9.95
N ILE A 150 -6.11 2.37 -11.26
CA ILE A 150 -6.98 3.23 -12.09
C ILE A 150 -8.43 2.74 -12.02
N VAL A 151 -8.66 1.42 -12.07
CA VAL A 151 -10.00 0.82 -11.95
C VAL A 151 -10.63 1.10 -10.58
N GLU A 152 -9.88 1.01 -9.48
CA GLU A 152 -10.40 1.34 -8.14
C GLU A 152 -10.77 2.82 -8.00
N ILE A 153 -9.99 3.72 -8.61
CA ILE A 153 -10.33 5.15 -8.63
C ILE A 153 -11.57 5.39 -9.49
N ALA A 154 -11.64 4.78 -10.68
CA ALA A 154 -12.81 4.84 -11.55
C ALA A 154 -14.07 4.33 -10.85
N LYS A 155 -13.96 3.27 -10.04
CA LYS A 155 -15.03 2.72 -9.20
C LYS A 155 -15.43 3.68 -8.08
N ALA A 156 -14.49 4.37 -7.45
CA ALA A 156 -14.80 5.37 -6.43
C ALA A 156 -15.57 6.57 -7.03
N ILE A 157 -15.19 7.03 -8.23
CA ILE A 157 -15.82 8.18 -8.89
C ILE A 157 -17.07 7.82 -9.72
N SER A 158 -17.41 6.53 -9.84
CA SER A 158 -18.63 6.07 -10.51
C SER A 158 -19.89 6.48 -9.74
N ARG A 159 -19.71 6.83 -8.46
CA ARG A 159 -20.74 7.24 -7.51
C ARG A 159 -20.64 8.73 -7.21
N HIS A 160 -21.60 9.24 -6.45
CA HIS A 160 -21.51 10.61 -5.92
C HIS A 160 -20.38 10.68 -4.87
N LEU A 161 -19.18 11.04 -5.30
CA LEU A 161 -18.01 11.18 -4.45
C LEU A 161 -17.92 12.59 -3.87
N ARG A 162 -17.67 12.69 -2.56
CA ARG A 162 -17.46 13.95 -1.82
C ARG A 162 -16.20 13.91 -0.95
N LEU A 163 -15.89 12.74 -0.40
CA LEU A 163 -14.66 12.45 0.33
C LEU A 163 -14.02 11.17 -0.22
N LEU A 164 -12.77 11.25 -0.64
CA LEU A 164 -11.98 10.12 -1.10
C LEU A 164 -10.82 9.87 -0.14
N ILE A 165 -10.72 8.68 0.41
CA ILE A 165 -9.58 8.24 1.22
C ILE A 165 -8.72 7.33 0.36
N MET A 166 -7.43 7.62 0.27
CA MET A 166 -6.45 6.80 -0.45
C MET A 166 -5.34 6.36 0.51
N ASP A 167 -5.25 5.06 0.77
CA ASP A 167 -4.26 4.47 1.67
C ASP A 167 -3.05 3.95 0.87
N GLU A 168 -1.91 4.64 0.98
CA GLU A 168 -0.65 4.36 0.28
C GLU A 168 -0.78 4.04 -1.22
N PRO A 169 -1.48 4.88 -2.01
CA PRO A 169 -1.91 4.53 -3.36
C PRO A 169 -0.76 4.44 -4.38
N THR A 170 0.45 4.87 -4.01
CA THR A 170 1.66 4.88 -4.85
C THR A 170 2.67 3.79 -4.50
N SER A 171 2.43 3.03 -3.41
CA SER A 171 3.41 2.09 -2.84
C SER A 171 3.89 1.01 -3.81
N SER A 172 3.03 0.61 -4.76
CA SER A 172 3.31 -0.40 -5.78
C SER A 172 3.46 0.17 -7.19
N LEU A 173 3.59 1.49 -7.32
CA LEU A 173 3.64 2.20 -8.62
C LEU A 173 5.05 2.71 -8.93
N THR A 174 5.40 2.76 -10.21
CA THR A 174 6.57 3.48 -10.70
C THR A 174 6.36 5.00 -10.59
N ALA A 175 7.43 5.80 -10.68
CA ALA A 175 7.34 7.26 -10.62
C ALA A 175 6.45 7.84 -11.74
N HIS A 176 6.47 7.23 -12.94
CA HIS A 176 5.62 7.63 -14.05
C HIS A 176 4.13 7.37 -13.76
N GLU A 177 3.80 6.20 -13.22
CA GLU A 177 2.43 5.83 -12.84
C GLU A 177 1.92 6.68 -11.66
N ALA A 178 2.78 6.97 -10.67
CA ALA A 178 2.45 7.89 -9.58
C ALA A 178 2.12 9.31 -10.08
N ALA A 179 2.85 9.82 -11.08
CA ALA A 179 2.54 11.12 -11.68
C ALA A 179 1.15 11.14 -12.35
N ALA A 180 0.75 10.04 -12.99
CA ALA A 180 -0.59 9.90 -13.56
C ALA A 180 -1.67 9.93 -12.46
N LEU A 181 -1.44 9.23 -11.34
CA LEU A 181 -2.30 9.30 -10.16
C LEU A 181 -2.42 10.74 -9.65
N PHE A 182 -1.31 11.46 -9.53
CA PHE A 182 -1.27 12.82 -9.00
C PHE A 182 -2.11 13.80 -9.84
N ARG A 183 -2.11 13.63 -11.16
CA ARG A 183 -3.01 14.38 -12.05
C ARG A 183 -4.48 14.11 -11.71
N ILE A 184 -4.87 12.86 -11.51
CA ILE A 184 -6.25 12.50 -11.14
C ILE A 184 -6.63 13.12 -9.79
N VAL A 185 -5.75 13.06 -8.80
CA VAL A 185 -5.96 13.70 -7.49
C VAL A 185 -6.25 15.20 -7.64
N ARG A 186 -5.44 15.90 -8.45
CA ARG A 186 -5.61 17.34 -8.72
C ARG A 186 -6.94 17.63 -9.41
N GLU A 187 -7.37 16.80 -10.36
CA GLU A 187 -8.65 16.96 -11.06
C GLU A 187 -9.85 16.74 -10.13
N LEU A 188 -9.80 15.70 -9.29
CA LEU A 188 -10.84 15.42 -8.31
C LEU A 188 -10.95 16.55 -7.28
N ARG A 189 -9.79 17.01 -6.78
CA ARG A 189 -9.71 18.18 -5.91
C ARG A 189 -10.34 19.42 -6.57
N ALA A 190 -9.99 19.72 -7.82
CA ALA A 190 -10.53 20.86 -8.56
C ALA A 190 -12.05 20.77 -8.77
N SER A 191 -12.60 19.55 -8.79
CA SER A 191 -14.05 19.31 -8.83
C SER A 191 -14.75 19.42 -7.46
N GLY A 192 -14.01 19.74 -6.40
CA GLY A 192 -14.52 19.96 -5.04
C GLY A 192 -14.53 18.71 -4.15
N VAL A 193 -13.96 17.59 -4.62
CA VAL A 193 -13.82 16.38 -3.80
C VAL A 193 -12.76 16.61 -2.73
N SER A 194 -13.10 16.33 -1.47
CA SER A 194 -12.15 16.29 -0.36
C SER A 194 -11.34 14.99 -0.44
N ILE A 195 -10.03 15.06 -0.23
CA ILE A 195 -9.15 13.90 -0.39
C ILE A 195 -8.30 13.72 0.86
N VAL A 196 -8.28 12.51 1.40
CA VAL A 196 -7.30 12.10 2.41
C VAL A 196 -6.26 11.25 1.72
N PHE A 197 -5.02 11.71 1.73
CA PHE A 197 -3.88 11.02 1.13
C PHE A 197 -2.98 10.49 2.24
N ILE A 198 -2.99 9.18 2.44
CA ILE A 198 -2.13 8.52 3.43
C ILE A 198 -0.89 8.05 2.69
N SER A 199 0.28 8.51 3.11
CA SER A 199 1.55 8.10 2.50
C SER A 199 2.67 8.17 3.53
N HIS A 200 3.62 7.25 3.42
CA HIS A 200 4.91 7.34 4.10
C HIS A 200 5.97 8.06 3.24
N ARG A 201 5.65 8.40 1.97
CA ARG A 201 6.52 9.13 1.05
C ARG A 201 6.25 10.63 1.17
N LEU A 202 7.04 11.29 2.00
CA LEU A 202 6.84 12.71 2.34
C LEU A 202 6.93 13.66 1.16
N GLU A 203 7.76 13.35 0.16
CA GLU A 203 7.85 14.15 -1.07
C GLU A 203 6.50 14.23 -1.79
N GLU A 204 5.76 13.12 -1.84
CA GLU A 204 4.43 13.06 -2.46
C GLU A 204 3.42 13.91 -1.68
N ALA A 205 3.45 13.83 -0.34
CA ALA A 205 2.61 14.62 0.52
C ALA A 205 2.87 16.12 0.36
N LEU A 206 4.14 16.52 0.30
CA LEU A 206 4.54 17.92 0.11
C LEU A 206 4.18 18.44 -1.30
N GLU A 207 4.17 17.58 -2.32
CA GLU A 207 3.81 17.96 -3.68
C GLU A 207 2.28 18.12 -3.86
N LEU A 208 1.49 17.27 -3.22
CA LEU A 208 0.05 17.17 -3.49
C LEU A 208 -0.86 17.84 -2.45
N ALA A 209 -0.49 17.80 -1.18
CA ALA A 209 -1.38 18.16 -0.11
C ALA A 209 -1.53 19.68 0.03
N ASP A 210 -2.64 20.12 0.61
CA ASP A 210 -2.85 21.49 1.07
C ASP A 210 -2.54 21.62 2.57
N ARG A 211 -2.75 20.53 3.31
CA ARG A 211 -2.60 20.45 4.76
C ARG A 211 -2.02 19.09 5.15
N ALA A 212 -1.24 19.05 6.21
CA ALA A 212 -0.68 17.81 6.77
C ALA A 212 -1.14 17.62 8.23
N ALA A 213 -1.74 16.46 8.49
CA ALA A 213 -2.07 15.97 9.81
C ALA A 213 -1.13 14.81 10.16
N VAL A 214 -0.47 14.87 11.32
CA VAL A 214 0.43 13.83 11.80
C VAL A 214 -0.19 13.12 12.99
N LEU A 215 -0.42 11.82 12.83
CA LEU A 215 -0.84 10.93 13.89
C LEU A 215 0.39 10.20 14.45
N ARG A 216 0.53 10.17 15.78
CA ARG A 216 1.58 9.44 16.49
C ARG A 216 0.99 8.80 17.74
N ASP A 217 1.25 7.51 17.93
CA ASP A 217 0.79 6.75 19.11
C ASP A 217 -0.71 6.97 19.42
N GLY A 218 -1.55 6.96 18.38
CA GLY A 218 -2.99 7.15 18.53
C GLY A 218 -3.45 8.57 18.84
N THR A 219 -2.57 9.57 18.78
CA THR A 219 -2.87 10.99 19.03
C THR A 219 -2.56 11.85 17.81
N LEU A 220 -3.33 12.92 17.60
CA LEU A 220 -3.02 13.92 16.58
C LEU A 220 -1.99 14.92 17.16
N VAL A 221 -0.76 14.89 16.66
CA VAL A 221 0.36 15.68 17.20
C VAL A 221 0.65 16.94 16.39
N SER A 222 0.17 17.01 15.15
CA SER A 222 0.28 18.18 14.27
C SER A 222 -0.88 18.20 13.29
N ASP A 223 -1.42 19.39 13.01
CA ASP A 223 -2.37 19.67 11.92
C ASP A 223 -2.08 21.10 11.43
N ARG A 224 -1.46 21.22 10.24
CA ARG A 224 -0.97 22.50 9.73
C ARG A 224 -0.94 22.58 8.21
N PRO A 225 -1.06 23.78 7.62
CA PRO A 225 -0.91 23.96 6.18
C PRO A 225 0.41 23.39 5.67
N ILE A 226 0.39 22.77 4.49
CA ILE A 226 1.58 22.08 3.95
C ILE A 226 2.77 23.03 3.74
N HIS A 227 2.50 24.30 3.42
CA HIS A 227 3.53 25.29 3.13
C HIS A 227 4.32 25.74 4.37
N GLU A 228 3.81 25.42 5.58
CA GLU A 228 4.50 25.62 6.85
C GLU A 228 5.28 24.36 7.29
N ALA A 229 5.19 23.28 6.51
CA ALA A 229 5.84 22.02 6.80
C ALA A 229 7.08 21.81 5.91
N SER A 230 8.12 21.23 6.51
CA SER A 230 9.28 20.67 5.82
C SER A 230 9.38 19.18 6.04
N THR A 231 10.07 18.44 5.15
CA THR A 231 10.35 17.01 5.34
C THR A 231 10.91 16.72 6.72
N GLN A 232 11.87 17.52 7.19
CA GLN A 232 12.47 17.35 8.51
C GLN A 232 11.47 17.55 9.65
N SER A 233 10.61 18.58 9.56
CA SER A 233 9.60 18.84 10.59
C SER A 233 8.56 17.72 10.66
N LEU A 234 8.11 17.19 9.53
CA LEU A 234 7.14 16.08 9.48
C LEU A 234 7.75 14.78 10.03
N ILE A 235 9.02 14.50 9.71
CA ILE A 235 9.75 13.37 10.31
C ILE A 235 9.85 13.53 11.83
N SER A 236 10.16 14.73 12.31
CA SER A 236 10.26 15.00 13.75
C SER A 236 8.93 14.78 14.46
N ASP A 237 7.82 15.22 13.85
CA ASP A 237 6.47 15.01 14.41
C ASP A 237 6.12 13.53 14.48
N MET A 238 6.38 12.79 13.39
CA MET A 238 6.09 11.35 13.31
C MET A 238 6.91 10.54 14.31
N ALA A 239 8.21 10.83 14.44
CA ALA A 239 9.14 10.07 15.28
C ALA A 239 9.16 10.53 16.75
N GLY A 240 8.56 11.69 17.07
CA GLY A 240 8.56 12.26 18.42
C GLY A 240 9.94 12.64 18.96
N ARG A 241 10.93 12.80 18.08
CA ARG A 241 12.29 13.22 18.42
C ARG A 241 12.81 14.14 17.34
N ALA A 242 13.58 15.16 17.74
CA ALA A 242 14.30 16.00 16.81
C ALA A 242 15.26 15.11 16.00
N PHE A 243 14.91 14.84 14.73
CA PHE A 243 15.77 14.09 13.84
C PHE A 243 16.91 15.00 13.40
N THR A 244 18.04 14.90 14.10
CA THR A 244 19.32 15.25 13.51
C THR A 244 19.69 14.09 12.59
N PHE A 245 19.86 14.36 11.29
CA PHE A 245 20.60 13.49 10.39
C PHE A 245 22.05 13.48 10.87
N ALA A 246 22.33 12.86 12.02
CA ALA A 246 23.67 12.40 12.31
C ALA A 246 23.91 11.33 11.26
N GLU A 247 24.63 11.70 10.19
CA GLU A 247 25.15 10.78 9.20
C GLU A 247 25.80 9.62 9.95
N ARG A 248 25.06 8.52 10.11
CA ARG A 248 25.68 7.27 10.51
C ARG A 248 26.55 6.93 9.33
N LYS A 249 27.84 7.22 9.44
CA LYS A 249 28.83 6.83 8.44
C LYS A 249 28.54 5.38 8.06
N PRO A 250 28.43 5.05 6.77
CA PRO A 250 28.27 3.68 6.35
C PRO A 250 29.32 2.84 7.06
N VAL A 251 28.90 1.73 7.68
CA VAL A 251 29.85 0.76 8.20
C VAL A 251 30.66 0.31 6.99
N GLN A 252 31.94 0.67 6.94
CA GLN A 252 32.77 0.24 5.84
C GLN A 252 32.99 -1.28 5.98
N PRO A 253 32.89 -2.05 4.89
CA PRO A 253 33.26 -3.45 4.90
C PRO A 253 34.68 -3.61 5.45
N LEU A 254 34.93 -4.65 6.22
CA LEU A 254 36.30 -4.97 6.64
C LEU A 254 37.15 -5.22 5.39
N GLU A 255 38.32 -4.58 5.26
CA GLU A 255 39.20 -4.68 4.07
C GLU A 255 39.50 -6.12 3.66
N ASN A 256 39.48 -7.06 4.62
CA ASN A 256 39.77 -8.49 4.40
C ASN A 256 38.58 -9.41 4.72
N ALA A 257 37.34 -8.91 4.59
CA ALA A 257 36.16 -9.74 4.80
C ALA A 257 36.13 -10.93 3.80
N PRO A 258 35.93 -12.18 4.28
CA PRO A 258 35.80 -13.33 3.40
C PRO A 258 34.55 -13.22 2.53
N VAL A 259 34.61 -13.80 1.32
CA VAL A 259 33.45 -13.95 0.43
C VAL A 259 32.52 -15.00 1.03
N LEU A 260 31.28 -14.63 1.33
CA LEU A 260 30.26 -15.53 1.87
C LEU A 260 29.37 -16.14 0.78
N LEU A 261 29.25 -15.45 -0.35
CA LEU A 261 28.45 -15.88 -1.49
C LEU A 261 29.13 -15.39 -2.77
N GLU A 262 29.30 -16.29 -3.73
CA GLU A 262 29.82 -16.01 -5.06
C GLU A 262 28.86 -16.57 -6.10
N VAL A 263 28.41 -15.72 -7.02
CA VAL A 263 27.49 -16.06 -8.10
C VAL A 263 28.25 -15.91 -9.41
N LYS A 264 28.34 -16.99 -10.21
CA LYS A 264 29.11 -17.04 -11.45
C LYS A 264 28.23 -17.43 -12.62
N GLN A 265 28.00 -16.47 -13.51
CA GLN A 265 27.29 -16.64 -14.78
C GLN A 265 25.95 -17.40 -14.64
N VAL A 266 25.22 -17.13 -13.57
CA VAL A 266 23.99 -17.86 -13.25
C VAL A 266 22.87 -17.42 -14.17
N THR A 267 22.24 -18.38 -14.85
CA THR A 267 21.04 -18.16 -15.67
C THR A 267 19.86 -18.96 -15.15
N GLU A 268 18.65 -18.44 -15.35
CA GLU A 268 17.39 -19.12 -15.06
C GLU A 268 16.79 -19.71 -16.36
N ARG A 269 15.92 -20.71 -16.23
CA ARG A 269 15.35 -21.46 -17.38
C ARG A 269 14.53 -20.59 -18.36
N THR A 270 13.97 -19.49 -17.90
CA THR A 270 13.23 -18.50 -18.70
C THR A 270 14.14 -17.51 -19.45
N GLY A 271 15.45 -17.58 -19.24
CA GLY A 271 16.44 -16.70 -19.88
C GLY A 271 16.85 -15.49 -19.04
N LEU A 272 16.44 -15.41 -17.76
CA LEU A 272 16.94 -14.38 -16.84
C LEU A 272 18.43 -14.62 -16.51
N GLY A 273 19.21 -13.53 -16.46
CA GLY A 273 20.66 -13.56 -16.29
C GLY A 273 21.42 -13.26 -17.60
N PRO A 274 22.73 -13.58 -17.69
CA PRO A 274 23.56 -14.17 -16.65
C PRO A 274 23.85 -13.19 -15.50
N PHE A 275 23.78 -13.68 -14.27
CA PHE A 275 24.14 -12.92 -13.06
C PHE A 275 25.56 -13.26 -12.61
N SER A 276 26.34 -12.25 -12.22
CA SER A 276 27.65 -12.47 -11.59
C SER A 276 27.95 -11.38 -10.57
N PHE A 277 28.17 -11.79 -9.32
CA PHE A 277 28.52 -10.90 -8.21
C PHE A 277 29.04 -11.72 -7.02
N SER A 278 29.58 -11.03 -6.03
CA SER A 278 30.03 -11.62 -4.77
C SER A 278 29.51 -10.80 -3.60
N LEU A 279 29.26 -11.44 -2.46
CA LEU A 279 28.90 -10.79 -1.20
C LEU A 279 29.91 -11.19 -0.14
N ARG A 280 30.47 -10.21 0.55
CA ARG A 280 31.46 -10.40 1.63
C ARG A 280 30.83 -10.34 3.02
N ALA A 281 31.53 -10.87 4.02
CA ALA A 281 31.10 -10.81 5.40
C ALA A 281 30.94 -9.35 5.88
N GLY A 282 29.75 -9.01 6.40
CA GLY A 282 29.42 -7.66 6.87
C GLY A 282 29.00 -6.67 5.78
N GLU A 283 29.02 -7.08 4.50
CA GLU A 283 28.52 -6.26 3.40
C GLU A 283 26.99 -6.30 3.32
N VAL A 284 26.38 -5.18 2.94
CA VAL A 284 24.96 -5.11 2.57
C VAL A 284 24.89 -4.86 1.07
N LEU A 285 24.54 -5.90 0.30
CA LEU A 285 24.38 -5.80 -1.15
C LEU A 285 22.94 -5.44 -1.51
N GLY A 286 22.76 -4.30 -2.17
CA GLY A 286 21.47 -3.87 -2.71
C GLY A 286 21.29 -4.27 -4.17
N ILE A 287 20.19 -4.96 -4.48
CA ILE A 287 19.81 -5.34 -5.86
C ILE A 287 18.60 -4.49 -6.29
N PHE A 288 18.75 -3.71 -7.36
CA PHE A 288 17.70 -2.82 -7.87
C PHE A 288 17.42 -3.08 -9.35
N GLY A 289 16.20 -2.77 -9.79
CA GLY A 289 15.71 -3.03 -11.14
C GLY A 289 14.20 -2.79 -11.25
N LEU A 290 13.70 -2.60 -12.48
CA LEU A 290 12.28 -2.38 -12.76
C LEU A 290 11.42 -3.60 -12.37
N VAL A 291 10.09 -3.44 -12.36
CA VAL A 291 9.17 -4.58 -12.24
C VAL A 291 9.49 -5.60 -13.35
N SER A 292 9.47 -6.89 -13.01
CA SER A 292 9.84 -7.99 -13.91
C SER A 292 11.32 -8.02 -14.36
N SER A 293 12.22 -7.29 -13.68
CA SER A 293 13.68 -7.36 -13.95
C SER A 293 14.36 -8.63 -13.45
N GLY A 294 13.63 -9.56 -12.80
CA GLY A 294 14.19 -10.81 -12.30
C GLY A 294 14.72 -10.76 -10.86
N ARG A 295 14.43 -9.70 -10.07
CA ARG A 295 14.95 -9.53 -8.70
C ARG A 295 14.50 -10.66 -7.78
N SER A 296 13.20 -10.95 -7.77
CA SER A 296 12.60 -11.95 -6.90
C SER A 296 13.06 -13.35 -7.31
N GLU A 297 13.13 -13.61 -8.62
CA GLU A 297 13.65 -14.84 -9.21
C GLU A 297 15.12 -15.07 -8.86
N LEU A 298 15.95 -14.02 -8.87
CA LEU A 298 17.34 -14.10 -8.46
C LEU A 298 17.45 -14.48 -6.97
N LEU A 299 16.69 -13.85 -6.08
CA LEU A 299 16.73 -14.21 -4.65
C LEU A 299 16.19 -15.64 -4.41
N GLU A 300 15.20 -16.07 -5.17
CA GLU A 300 14.68 -17.43 -5.15
C GLU A 300 15.72 -18.47 -5.63
N LEU A 301 16.56 -18.13 -6.61
CA LEU A 301 17.70 -18.97 -7.02
C LEU A 301 18.75 -19.11 -5.92
N LEU A 302 19.07 -18.02 -5.22
CA LEU A 302 20.04 -18.04 -4.10
C LEU A 302 19.57 -18.91 -2.93
N CYS A 303 18.25 -19.01 -2.74
CA CYS A 303 17.65 -19.72 -1.61
C CYS A 303 17.14 -21.13 -1.96
N GLY A 304 17.48 -21.65 -3.15
CA GLY A 304 17.07 -22.99 -3.58
C GLY A 304 15.55 -23.17 -3.76
N ILE A 305 14.80 -22.08 -3.92
CA ILE A 305 13.37 -22.11 -4.31
C ILE A 305 13.28 -22.37 -5.82
N ARG A 306 14.16 -21.73 -6.58
CA ARG A 306 14.40 -21.99 -8.01
C ARG A 306 15.75 -22.64 -8.20
N HIS A 307 15.96 -23.24 -9.38
CA HIS A 307 17.23 -23.85 -9.75
C HIS A 307 17.83 -23.20 -10.99
N PRO A 308 19.15 -22.94 -10.99
CA PRO A 308 19.83 -22.37 -12.13
C PRO A 308 19.78 -23.34 -13.33
N ALA A 309 19.65 -22.79 -14.53
CA ALA A 309 19.81 -23.52 -15.79
C ALA A 309 21.29 -23.71 -16.14
N SER A 310 22.11 -22.70 -15.85
CA SER A 310 23.58 -22.75 -15.95
C SER A 310 24.23 -21.82 -14.94
N GLY A 311 25.56 -21.92 -14.81
CA GLY A 311 26.34 -21.16 -13.83
C GLY A 311 26.36 -21.80 -12.44
N GLU A 312 27.04 -21.16 -11.51
CA GLU A 312 27.29 -21.69 -10.16
C GLU A 312 27.00 -20.64 -9.08
N ILE A 313 26.41 -21.09 -7.97
CA ILE A 313 26.28 -20.32 -6.74
C ILE A 313 27.13 -21.05 -5.69
N ILE A 314 28.12 -20.36 -5.15
CA ILE A 314 29.09 -20.90 -4.19
C ILE A 314 28.92 -20.13 -2.89
N LEU A 315 28.68 -20.85 -1.81
CA LEU A 315 28.57 -20.30 -0.46
C LEU A 315 29.91 -20.41 0.27
N TYR A 316 30.01 -19.71 1.41
CA TYR A 316 31.13 -19.83 2.34
C TYR A 316 31.49 -21.30 2.59
N GLU A 317 32.79 -21.61 2.75
CA GLU A 317 33.34 -22.98 2.82
C GLU A 317 33.18 -23.83 1.54
N ASN A 318 32.98 -23.21 0.37
CA ASN A 318 32.80 -23.88 -0.92
C ASN A 318 31.56 -24.81 -0.99
N HIS A 319 30.54 -24.53 -0.18
CA HIS A 319 29.28 -25.25 -0.31
C HIS A 319 28.58 -24.85 -1.62
N PRO A 320 28.01 -25.79 -2.40
CA PRO A 320 27.32 -25.48 -3.66
C PRO A 320 25.98 -24.79 -3.40
N THR A 321 25.26 -24.42 -4.46
CA THR A 321 23.90 -23.88 -4.39
C THR A 321 23.01 -24.72 -3.46
N PRO A 322 22.23 -24.09 -2.56
CA PRO A 322 21.25 -24.82 -1.77
C PRO A 322 20.27 -25.59 -2.64
N ALA A 323 19.98 -26.84 -2.28
CA ALA A 323 19.05 -27.69 -3.04
C ALA A 323 17.58 -27.41 -2.70
N SER A 324 17.32 -26.70 -1.61
CA SER A 324 15.97 -26.35 -1.14
C SER A 324 16.01 -25.21 -0.12
N PRO A 325 14.88 -24.57 0.19
CA PRO A 325 14.80 -23.55 1.25
C PRO A 325 15.19 -24.07 2.64
N VAL A 326 14.93 -25.35 2.91
CA VAL A 326 15.33 -26.00 4.18
C VAL A 326 16.85 -26.14 4.25
N ASP A 327 17.49 -26.47 3.13
CA ASP A 327 18.94 -26.55 3.02
C ASP A 327 19.57 -25.15 3.16
N SER A 328 18.97 -24.12 2.55
CA SER A 328 19.36 -22.72 2.77
C SER A 328 19.33 -22.32 4.25
N TRP A 329 18.24 -22.63 4.96
CA TRP A 329 18.12 -22.31 6.38
C TRP A 329 19.20 -23.00 7.23
N ARG A 330 19.46 -24.29 6.98
CA ARG A 330 20.53 -25.06 7.66
C ARG A 330 21.92 -24.48 7.41
N ARG A 331 22.12 -23.82 6.26
CA ARG A 331 23.36 -23.12 5.88
C ARG A 331 23.39 -21.65 6.31
N GLY A 332 22.43 -21.21 7.13
CA GLY A 332 22.39 -19.84 7.66
C GLY A 332 21.81 -18.80 6.70
N ILE A 333 21.15 -19.22 5.62
CA ILE A 333 20.48 -18.32 4.68
C ILE A 333 19.00 -18.24 5.03
N ALA A 334 18.55 -17.06 5.43
CA ALA A 334 17.15 -16.76 5.64
C ALA A 334 16.61 -15.97 4.45
N PHE A 335 15.46 -16.39 3.92
CA PHE A 335 14.76 -15.70 2.84
C PHE A 335 13.53 -14.99 3.39
N LEU A 336 13.43 -13.69 3.13
CA LEU A 336 12.24 -12.90 3.41
C LEU A 336 11.54 -12.59 2.08
N PRO A 337 10.36 -13.18 1.81
CA PRO A 337 9.70 -13.01 0.52
C PRO A 337 9.10 -11.60 0.40
N GLU A 338 8.96 -11.15 -0.85
CA GLU A 338 8.30 -9.87 -1.19
C GLU A 338 6.84 -9.83 -0.70
N GLY A 339 6.09 -10.91 -0.92
CA GLY A 339 4.70 -11.06 -0.49
C GLY A 339 4.55 -11.49 0.96
N ARG A 340 4.55 -10.54 1.91
CA ARG A 340 4.53 -10.82 3.36
C ARG A 340 3.35 -11.67 3.83
N LYS A 341 2.13 -11.42 3.33
CA LYS A 341 0.93 -12.18 3.73
C LYS A 341 0.76 -13.50 3.00
N LYS A 342 1.05 -13.52 1.69
CA LYS A 342 0.83 -14.69 0.83
C LYS A 342 1.91 -15.75 1.01
N ASN A 343 3.16 -15.30 1.18
CA ASN A 343 4.34 -16.16 1.17
C ASN A 343 5.10 -16.14 2.51
N GLY A 344 4.88 -15.13 3.36
CA GLY A 344 5.65 -14.94 4.60
C GLY A 344 5.01 -15.51 5.87
N ILE A 345 3.69 -15.71 5.88
CA ILE A 345 2.93 -16.21 7.04
C ILE A 345 1.81 -17.16 6.57
N PHE A 346 1.27 -17.92 7.52
CA PHE A 346 0.00 -18.64 7.37
C PHE A 346 -1.11 -17.80 8.02
N PRO A 347 -1.97 -17.13 7.23
CA PRO A 347 -2.96 -16.21 7.78
C PRO A 347 -4.01 -16.88 8.68
N GLN A 348 -4.20 -18.19 8.54
CA GLN A 348 -5.15 -18.96 9.36
C GLN A 348 -4.58 -19.32 10.75
N LEU A 349 -3.29 -19.11 10.98
CA LEU A 349 -2.62 -19.43 12.23
C LEU A 349 -2.43 -18.18 13.10
N THR A 350 -2.37 -18.39 14.41
CA THR A 350 -2.06 -17.32 15.36
C THR A 350 -0.62 -16.82 15.19
N VAL A 351 -0.31 -15.65 15.77
CA VAL A 351 1.05 -15.10 15.80
C VAL A 351 2.03 -16.08 16.45
N ALA A 352 1.63 -16.69 17.59
CA ALA A 352 2.46 -17.65 18.30
C ALA A 352 2.78 -18.89 17.45
N GLU A 353 1.80 -19.40 16.70
CA GLU A 353 2.00 -20.53 15.79
C GLU A 353 2.89 -20.18 14.59
N ASN A 354 2.72 -18.99 14.00
CA ASN A 354 3.60 -18.50 12.94
C ASN A 354 5.06 -18.36 13.40
N ILE A 355 5.29 -17.88 14.63
CA ILE A 355 6.64 -17.81 15.23
C ILE A 355 7.17 -19.22 15.52
N ALA A 356 6.35 -20.11 16.08
CA ALA A 356 6.78 -21.45 16.45
C ALA A 356 7.10 -22.33 15.23
N LEU A 357 6.45 -22.09 14.08
CA LEU A 357 6.66 -22.86 12.85
C LEU A 357 8.12 -22.84 12.37
N SER A 358 8.80 -21.70 12.45
CA SER A 358 10.22 -21.59 12.08
C SER A 358 11.16 -22.30 13.06
N ALA A 359 10.72 -22.48 14.32
CA ALA A 359 11.45 -23.18 15.37
C ALA A 359 11.17 -24.70 15.41
N ARG A 360 10.10 -25.17 14.76
CA ARG A 360 9.81 -26.60 14.70
C ARG A 360 10.73 -27.26 13.67
N ASN A 361 11.64 -28.09 14.16
CA ASN A 361 12.43 -29.06 13.37
C ASN A 361 11.53 -30.14 12.72
N VAL A 362 10.51 -29.75 11.94
CA VAL A 362 9.58 -30.71 11.28
C VAL A 362 10.22 -31.33 10.03
N TRP A 363 11.31 -30.76 9.53
CA TRP A 363 12.01 -31.26 8.36
C TRP A 363 13.18 -32.15 8.79
N ARG A 364 12.89 -33.34 9.33
CA ARG A 364 13.84 -34.45 9.39
C ARG A 364 13.63 -35.38 8.21
#